data_AF-A0A7K2W5M8-F1
#
_entry.id   AF-A0A7K2W5M8-F1
#
_cell.length_a   1.000
_cell.length_b   1.000
_cell.length_c   1.000
_cell.angle_alpha   90.00
_cell.angle_beta   90.00
_cell.angle_gamma   90.00
#
_symmetry.space_group_name_H-M   'P 1'
#
loop_
_entity.id
_entity.type
_entity.pdbx_description
1 polymer ?
#
loop_
_entity_poly.entity_id
_entity_poly.type
_entity_poly.pdbx_seq_one_letter_code
_entity_poly.pdbx_strand_id
1 'polypeptide(L)'
;MLNRLIVEGDRLAADAEAGEVLDHAHAHVADAKEHLQTAFAAAGHADDRARQFAKLAESEGKSRIALRLAGTSLKEYRELTHRLSGERAAYIQMEADAKRDARQALREAWDAVQQSRFAESFGVARTPVPDHVEKVAERLVEMRSVAERRGHSMDKRDRDDVGRATRQAGEFRAYAAGHRAQAADARAEKALRATIAEKHPELYDREVTGRRSFQQARQAQQTAQHRQAAAHLQPKRSRGRGL
;
A
#
# COMPACT_ATOMS: atom_id res chain seq x y z
N MET A 1 14.67 -11.19 -15.51
CA MET A 1 15.24 -10.40 -14.39
C MET A 1 14.87 -8.92 -14.50
N LEU A 2 15.01 -8.27 -15.66
CA LEU A 2 14.65 -6.86 -15.86
C LEU A 2 13.18 -6.50 -15.57
N ASN A 3 12.20 -7.30 -16.01
CA ASN A 3 10.77 -7.03 -15.72
C ASN A 3 10.40 -7.14 -14.22
N ARG A 4 11.21 -7.76 -13.37
CA ARG A 4 10.89 -7.93 -11.95
C ARG A 4 11.35 -6.73 -11.11
N LEU A 5 12.53 -6.20 -11.43
CA LEU A 5 13.08 -5.00 -10.80
C LEU A 5 12.29 -3.72 -11.13
N ILE A 6 11.71 -3.61 -12.33
CA ILE A 6 10.84 -2.48 -12.71
C ILE A 6 9.54 -2.50 -11.88
N VAL A 7 8.94 -3.69 -11.75
CA VAL A 7 7.70 -3.87 -10.97
C VAL A 7 7.93 -3.67 -9.45
N GLU A 8 9.15 -3.88 -8.95
CA GLU A 8 9.52 -3.66 -7.55
C GLU A 8 9.71 -2.15 -7.24
N GLY A 9 10.34 -1.39 -8.15
CA GLY A 9 10.44 0.07 -8.04
C GLY A 9 9.07 0.77 -8.05
N ASP A 10 8.18 0.32 -8.93
CA ASP A 10 6.81 0.87 -9.05
C ASP A 10 5.96 0.65 -7.78
N ARG A 11 6.27 -0.38 -6.98
CA ARG A 11 5.49 -0.75 -5.79
C ARG A 11 5.90 0.02 -4.53
N LEU A 12 7.20 0.25 -4.33
CA LEU A 12 7.69 1.10 -3.24
C LEU A 12 7.31 2.57 -3.48
N ALA A 13 7.34 3.01 -4.74
CA ALA A 13 6.81 4.32 -5.13
C ALA A 13 5.31 4.44 -4.82
N ALA A 14 4.53 3.37 -5.05
CA ALA A 14 3.11 3.36 -4.74
C ALA A 14 2.79 3.50 -3.24
N ASP A 15 3.55 2.87 -2.34
CA ASP A 15 3.34 3.02 -0.90
C ASP A 15 3.75 4.43 -0.40
N ALA A 16 4.79 5.02 -0.97
CA ALA A 16 5.17 6.41 -0.67
C ALA A 16 4.11 7.42 -1.13
N GLU A 17 3.61 7.27 -2.35
CA GLU A 17 2.51 8.09 -2.88
C GLU A 17 1.21 7.92 -2.07
N ALA A 18 0.92 6.72 -1.58
CA ALA A 18 -0.21 6.49 -0.69
C ALA A 18 -0.06 7.25 0.64
N GLY A 19 1.17 7.34 1.17
CA GLY A 19 1.50 8.17 2.33
C GLY A 19 1.28 9.66 2.07
N GLU A 20 1.74 10.18 0.93
CA GLU A 20 1.57 11.59 0.56
C GLU A 20 0.10 12.00 0.43
N VAL A 21 -0.75 11.14 -0.16
CA VAL A 21 -2.20 11.38 -0.23
C VAL A 21 -2.82 11.48 1.17
N LEU A 22 -2.42 10.61 2.10
CA LEU A 22 -2.91 10.64 3.48
C LEU A 22 -2.41 11.86 4.25
N ASP A 23 -1.16 12.28 4.02
CA ASP A 23 -0.61 13.49 4.63
C ASP A 23 -1.32 14.76 4.12
N HIS A 24 -1.64 14.82 2.82
CA HIS A 24 -2.42 15.92 2.26
C HIS A 24 -3.86 15.96 2.81
N ALA A 25 -4.52 14.80 2.92
CA ALA A 25 -5.83 14.70 3.56
C ALA A 25 -5.80 15.10 5.05
N HIS A 26 -4.72 14.76 5.77
CA HIS A 26 -4.52 15.17 7.16
C HIS A 26 -4.36 16.69 7.32
N ALA A 27 -3.73 17.38 6.36
CA ALA A 27 -3.63 18.83 6.36
C ALA A 27 -5.02 19.49 6.31
N HIS A 28 -5.90 19.05 5.40
CA HIS A 28 -7.27 19.53 5.32
C HIS A 28 -8.09 19.23 6.60
N VAL A 29 -7.84 18.11 7.28
CA VAL A 29 -8.44 17.83 8.59
C VAL A 29 -7.94 18.79 9.66
N ALA A 30 -6.68 19.23 9.61
CA ALA A 30 -6.15 20.24 10.51
C ALA A 30 -6.81 21.61 10.27
N ASP A 31 -6.95 22.01 9.01
CA ASP A 31 -7.66 23.24 8.62
C ASP A 31 -9.12 23.22 9.12
N ALA A 32 -9.80 22.08 8.96
CA ALA A 32 -11.16 21.91 9.47
C ALA A 32 -11.25 22.12 11.00
N LYS A 33 -10.26 21.65 11.77
CA LYS A 33 -10.19 21.88 13.22
C LYS A 33 -10.00 23.36 13.55
N GLU A 34 -9.12 24.05 12.83
CA GLU A 34 -8.89 25.48 13.02
C GLU A 34 -10.15 26.31 12.74
N HIS A 35 -10.87 25.98 11.66
CA HIS A 35 -12.15 26.59 11.35
C HIS A 35 -13.20 26.31 12.43
N LEU A 36 -13.27 25.10 12.99
CA LEU A 36 -14.18 24.82 14.11
C LEU A 36 -13.81 25.57 15.39
N GLN A 37 -12.52 25.74 15.68
CA GLN A 37 -12.06 26.56 16.81
C GLN A 37 -12.46 28.04 16.61
N THR A 38 -12.34 28.53 15.38
CA THR A 38 -12.77 29.88 15.00
C THR A 38 -14.28 30.04 15.18
N ALA A 39 -15.07 29.06 14.75
CA ALA A 39 -16.52 29.05 14.93
C ALA A 39 -16.89 29.05 16.43
N PHE A 40 -16.21 28.25 17.25
CA PHE A 40 -16.44 28.20 18.69
C PHE A 40 -16.12 29.54 19.38
N ALA A 41 -15.00 30.18 19.02
CA ALA A 41 -14.64 31.50 19.54
C ALA A 41 -15.67 32.58 19.12
N ALA A 42 -16.10 32.56 17.85
CA ALA A 42 -17.11 33.48 17.33
C ALA A 42 -18.46 33.30 18.05
N ALA A 43 -18.89 32.06 18.29
CA ALA A 43 -20.09 31.76 19.07
C ALA A 43 -20.00 32.32 20.51
N GLY A 44 -18.86 32.13 21.18
CA GLY A 44 -18.61 32.68 22.51
C GLY A 44 -18.70 34.22 22.54
N HIS A 45 -18.12 34.89 21.54
CA HIS A 45 -18.23 36.35 21.41
C HIS A 45 -19.66 36.82 21.11
N ALA A 46 -20.40 36.10 20.26
CA ALA A 46 -21.80 36.41 19.99
C ALA A 46 -22.67 36.29 21.25
N ASP A 47 -22.44 35.27 22.07
CA ASP A 47 -23.11 35.05 23.35
C ASP A 47 -22.76 36.14 24.38
N ASP A 48 -21.49 36.54 24.46
CA ASP A 48 -21.06 37.63 25.33
C ASP A 48 -21.76 38.95 24.96
N ARG A 49 -21.86 39.25 23.65
CA ARG A 49 -22.58 40.43 23.15
C ARG A 49 -24.07 40.33 23.42
N ALA A 50 -24.67 39.14 23.31
CA ALA A 50 -26.07 38.91 23.68
C ALA A 50 -26.31 39.17 25.19
N ARG A 51 -25.40 38.74 26.06
CA ARG A 51 -25.48 39.01 27.51
C ARG A 51 -25.32 40.49 27.83
N GLN A 52 -24.41 41.19 27.16
CA GLN A 52 -24.24 42.65 27.30
C GLN A 52 -25.48 43.40 26.82
N PHE A 53 -26.07 42.96 25.71
CA PHE A 53 -27.32 43.51 25.21
C PHE A 53 -28.49 43.30 26.18
N ALA A 54 -28.60 42.10 26.76
CA ALA A 54 -29.62 41.80 27.77
C ALA A 54 -29.50 42.71 29.02
N LYS A 55 -28.27 42.96 29.48
CA LYS A 55 -28.02 43.92 30.57
C LYS A 55 -28.43 45.35 30.20
N LEU A 56 -28.23 45.77 28.95
CA LEU A 56 -28.70 47.08 28.49
C LEU A 56 -30.21 47.15 28.40
N ALA A 57 -30.89 46.06 28.02
CA ALA A 57 -32.34 46.01 27.96
C ALA A 57 -32.99 46.28 29.35
N GLU A 58 -32.31 46.01 30.47
CA GLU A 58 -32.78 46.40 31.81
C GLU A 58 -32.88 47.93 32.02
N SER A 59 -32.23 48.71 31.15
CA SER A 59 -32.32 50.17 31.12
C SER A 59 -33.25 50.72 30.02
N GLU A 60 -33.84 49.83 29.23
CA GLU A 60 -34.79 50.16 28.17
C GLU A 60 -36.08 50.75 28.77
N GLY A 61 -36.63 51.79 28.14
CA GLY A 61 -37.83 52.48 28.61
C GLY A 61 -37.63 53.43 29.80
N LYS A 62 -36.41 53.54 30.36
CA LYS A 62 -36.12 54.54 31.40
C LYS A 62 -36.25 55.97 30.83
N SER A 63 -36.87 56.86 31.58
CA SER A 63 -37.00 58.27 31.19
C SER A 63 -35.63 58.94 31.07
N ARG A 64 -35.54 60.02 30.28
CA ARG A 64 -34.28 60.77 30.07
C ARG A 64 -33.63 61.24 31.38
N ILE A 65 -34.45 61.51 32.40
CA ILE A 65 -34.00 61.91 33.75
C ILE A 65 -33.38 60.72 34.48
N ALA A 66 -34.00 59.53 34.41
CA ALA A 66 -33.49 58.31 35.04
C ALA A 66 -32.14 57.87 34.43
N LEU A 67 -31.97 58.00 33.11
CA LEU A 67 -30.68 57.75 32.45
C LEU A 67 -29.60 58.74 32.91
N ARG A 68 -29.92 60.04 32.98
CA ARG A 68 -29.00 61.07 33.50
C ARG A 68 -28.57 60.80 34.95
N LEU A 69 -29.50 60.38 35.79
CA LEU A 69 -29.21 60.00 37.19
C LEU A 69 -28.31 58.76 37.27
N ALA A 70 -28.44 57.83 36.31
CA ALA A 70 -27.55 56.68 36.16
C ALA A 70 -26.21 57.02 35.48
N GLY A 71 -25.96 58.30 35.16
CA GLY A 71 -24.72 58.74 34.52
C GLY A 71 -24.63 58.43 33.02
N THR A 72 -25.75 58.09 32.35
CA THR A 72 -25.78 57.75 30.92
C THR A 72 -26.76 58.65 30.15
N SER A 73 -26.59 58.74 28.83
CA SER A 73 -27.50 59.47 27.94
C SER A 73 -28.26 58.53 27.00
N LEU A 74 -29.42 59.00 26.52
CA LEU A 74 -30.22 58.27 25.53
C LEU A 74 -29.45 58.07 24.20
N LYS A 75 -28.54 58.99 23.87
CA LYS A 75 -27.68 58.88 22.68
C LYS A 75 -26.66 57.75 22.86
N GLU A 76 -25.94 57.74 23.97
CA GLU A 76 -24.98 56.67 24.29
C GLU A 76 -25.65 55.31 24.37
N TYR A 77 -26.86 55.22 24.95
CA TYR A 77 -27.64 53.98 24.96
C TYR A 77 -27.91 53.47 23.53
N ARG A 78 -28.43 54.33 22.64
CA ARG A 78 -28.73 53.96 21.25
C ARG A 78 -27.47 53.55 20.49
N GLU A 79 -26.37 54.28 20.66
CA GLU A 79 -25.09 53.96 20.03
C GLU A 79 -24.55 52.61 20.52
N LEU A 80 -24.62 52.34 21.82
CA LEU A 80 -24.16 51.08 22.40
C LEU A 80 -25.03 49.89 21.97
N THR A 81 -26.36 50.07 21.96
CA THR A 81 -27.32 49.08 21.43
C THR A 81 -27.01 48.74 19.98
N HIS A 82 -26.82 49.76 19.13
CA HIS A 82 -26.49 49.57 17.71
C HIS A 82 -25.13 48.88 17.52
N ARG A 83 -24.13 49.28 18.31
CA ARG A 83 -22.80 48.68 18.25
C ARG A 83 -22.82 47.22 18.63
N LEU A 84 -23.43 46.87 19.77
CA LEU A 84 -23.48 45.49 20.25
C LEU A 84 -24.32 44.57 19.35
N SER A 85 -25.42 45.08 18.78
CA SER A 85 -26.21 44.30 17.82
C SER A 85 -25.44 44.06 16.52
N GLY A 86 -24.71 45.07 16.02
CA GLY A 86 -23.83 44.94 14.87
C GLY A 86 -22.68 43.96 15.11
N GLU A 87 -21.98 44.08 16.24
CA GLU A 87 -20.90 43.16 16.62
C GLU A 87 -21.42 41.72 16.78
N ARG A 88 -22.57 41.52 17.44
CA ARG A 88 -23.20 40.20 17.55
C ARG A 88 -23.52 39.60 16.19
N ALA A 89 -24.13 40.39 15.30
CA ALA A 89 -24.45 39.93 13.95
C ALA A 89 -23.18 39.53 13.17
N ALA A 90 -22.09 40.29 13.30
CA ALA A 90 -20.82 39.96 12.68
C ALA A 90 -20.24 38.63 13.20
N TYR A 91 -20.27 38.39 14.51
CA TYR A 91 -19.81 37.12 15.08
C TYR A 91 -20.69 35.93 14.68
N ILE A 92 -22.01 36.10 14.56
CA ILE A 92 -22.89 35.03 14.05
C ILE A 92 -22.55 34.67 12.59
N GLN A 93 -22.28 35.67 11.76
CA GLN A 93 -21.85 35.42 10.37
C GLN A 93 -20.49 34.70 10.34
N MET A 94 -19.53 35.18 11.13
CA MET A 94 -18.21 34.55 11.25
C MET A 94 -18.30 33.09 11.72
N GLU A 95 -19.17 32.78 12.68
CA GLU A 95 -19.44 31.40 13.11
C GLU A 95 -19.99 30.56 11.96
N ALA A 96 -20.98 31.07 11.23
CA ALA A 96 -21.62 30.35 10.14
C ALA A 96 -20.64 30.10 8.97
N ASP A 97 -19.84 31.10 8.61
CA ASP A 97 -18.80 31.00 7.59
C ASP A 97 -17.73 29.97 8.00
N ALA A 98 -17.20 30.08 9.23
CA ALA A 98 -16.20 29.14 9.73
C ALA A 98 -16.74 27.68 9.77
N LYS A 99 -18.02 27.47 10.12
CA LYS A 99 -18.66 26.14 10.03
C LYS A 99 -18.83 25.64 8.60
N ARG A 100 -19.04 26.54 7.63
CA ARG A 100 -19.08 26.16 6.20
C ARG A 100 -17.69 25.75 5.74
N ASP A 101 -16.68 26.53 6.08
CA ASP A 101 -15.30 26.30 5.65
C ASP A 101 -14.74 25.02 6.29
N ALA A 102 -15.05 24.74 7.56
CA ALA A 102 -14.74 23.45 8.19
C ALA A 102 -15.35 22.25 7.46
N ARG A 103 -16.63 22.35 7.05
CA ARG A 103 -17.31 21.29 6.29
C ARG A 103 -16.71 21.13 4.89
N GLN A 104 -16.26 22.22 4.28
CA GLN A 104 -15.62 22.19 2.97
C GLN A 104 -14.26 21.50 3.07
N ALA A 105 -13.42 21.89 4.03
CA ALA A 105 -12.12 21.26 4.27
C ALA A 105 -12.26 19.75 4.57
N LEU A 106 -13.29 19.32 5.32
CA LEU A 106 -13.56 17.89 5.53
C LEU A 106 -13.90 17.14 4.25
N ARG A 107 -14.67 17.75 3.34
CA ARG A 107 -14.98 17.14 2.04
C ARG A 107 -13.72 17.04 1.20
N GLU A 108 -12.91 18.09 1.15
CA GLU A 108 -11.64 18.11 0.42
C GLU A 108 -10.67 17.04 0.93
N ALA A 109 -10.57 16.88 2.27
CA ALA A 109 -9.80 15.81 2.87
C ALA A 109 -10.25 14.42 2.38
N TRP A 110 -11.56 14.19 2.33
CA TRP A 110 -12.12 12.89 1.93
C TRP A 110 -12.02 12.66 0.42
N ASP A 111 -12.28 13.69 -0.38
CA ASP A 111 -12.20 13.67 -1.83
C ASP A 111 -10.76 13.40 -2.29
N ALA A 112 -9.76 13.98 -1.63
CA ALA A 112 -8.34 13.71 -1.91
C ALA A 112 -8.02 12.21 -1.81
N VAL A 113 -8.57 11.52 -0.81
CA VAL A 113 -8.37 10.07 -0.66
C VAL A 113 -9.23 9.28 -1.66
N GLN A 114 -10.50 9.67 -1.86
CA GLN A 114 -11.41 8.96 -2.78
C GLN A 114 -11.01 9.04 -4.25
N GLN A 115 -10.46 10.17 -4.68
CA GLN A 115 -10.02 10.37 -6.06
C GLN A 115 -8.64 9.74 -6.32
N SER A 116 -7.92 9.35 -5.25
CA SER A 116 -6.65 8.67 -5.38
C SER A 116 -6.82 7.26 -5.95
N ARG A 117 -5.78 6.77 -6.62
CA ARG A 117 -5.71 5.36 -7.06
C ARG A 117 -5.75 4.34 -5.92
N PHE A 118 -5.62 4.80 -4.67
CA PHE A 118 -5.59 3.97 -3.46
C PHE A 118 -6.96 3.88 -2.76
N ALA A 119 -7.98 4.58 -3.26
CA ALA A 119 -9.31 4.63 -2.65
C ALA A 119 -9.94 3.25 -2.41
N GLU A 120 -9.73 2.29 -3.33
CA GLU A 120 -10.20 0.91 -3.17
C GLU A 120 -9.42 0.18 -2.08
N SER A 121 -8.09 0.33 -2.05
CA SER A 121 -7.25 -0.32 -1.02
C SER A 121 -7.51 0.21 0.38
N PHE A 122 -7.94 1.47 0.49
CA PHE A 122 -8.36 2.09 1.76
C PHE A 122 -9.83 1.82 2.10
N GLY A 123 -10.60 1.22 1.18
CA GLY A 123 -12.02 0.92 1.38
C GLY A 123 -12.90 2.16 1.48
N VAL A 124 -12.54 3.25 0.79
CA VAL A 124 -13.28 4.52 0.84
C VAL A 124 -13.90 4.95 -0.49
N ALA A 125 -13.63 4.25 -1.59
CA ALA A 125 -14.08 4.60 -2.94
C ALA A 125 -15.60 4.82 -3.08
N ARG A 126 -16.43 4.28 -2.18
CA ARG A 126 -17.90 4.43 -2.20
C ARG A 126 -18.50 4.76 -0.83
N THR A 127 -17.66 5.21 0.10
CA THR A 127 -18.05 5.46 1.49
C THR A 127 -18.34 6.95 1.65
N PRO A 128 -19.51 7.35 2.18
CA PRO A 128 -19.81 8.77 2.38
C PRO A 128 -18.82 9.43 3.36
N VAL A 129 -18.63 10.74 3.21
CA VAL A 129 -17.81 11.55 4.11
C VAL A 129 -18.38 11.44 5.53
N PRO A 130 -17.60 11.08 6.55
CA PRO A 130 -18.05 11.13 7.94
C PRO A 130 -18.40 12.55 8.38
N ASP A 131 -19.48 12.70 9.15
CA ASP A 131 -20.00 14.02 9.59
C ASP A 131 -19.12 14.74 10.63
N HIS A 132 -18.17 14.03 11.26
CA HIS A 132 -17.34 14.55 12.35
C HIS A 132 -15.86 14.50 12.00
N VAL A 133 -15.14 15.58 12.30
CA VAL A 133 -13.71 15.74 12.04
C VAL A 133 -12.90 14.62 12.70
N GLU A 134 -13.28 14.23 13.90
CA GLU A 134 -12.63 13.18 14.70
C GLU A 134 -12.74 11.83 14.01
N LYS A 135 -13.91 11.51 13.45
CA LYS A 135 -14.13 10.26 12.71
C LYS A 135 -13.31 10.23 11.42
N VAL A 136 -13.20 11.36 10.71
CA VAL A 136 -12.34 11.45 9.52
C VAL A 136 -10.87 11.25 9.92
N ALA A 137 -10.42 11.92 10.99
CA ALA A 137 -9.05 11.79 11.49
C ALA A 137 -8.71 10.35 11.91
N GLU A 138 -9.59 9.70 12.68
CA GLU A 138 -9.44 8.29 13.08
C GLU A 138 -9.34 7.38 11.86
N ARG A 139 -10.20 7.61 10.86
CA ARG A 139 -10.22 6.79 9.66
C ARG A 139 -8.96 6.97 8.80
N LEU A 140 -8.39 8.17 8.72
CA LEU A 140 -7.10 8.41 8.08
C LEU A 140 -5.95 7.70 8.81
N VAL A 141 -5.96 7.69 10.15
CA VAL A 141 -4.97 6.94 10.95
C VAL A 141 -5.08 5.43 10.70
N GLU A 142 -6.30 4.91 10.62
CA GLU A 142 -6.52 3.50 10.27
C GLU A 142 -5.94 3.17 8.89
N MET A 143 -6.20 4.00 7.88
CA MET A 143 -5.64 3.82 6.54
C MET A 143 -4.12 3.83 6.55
N ARG A 144 -3.50 4.75 7.31
CA ARG A 144 -2.04 4.81 7.47
C ARG A 144 -1.49 3.50 8.06
N SER A 145 -2.14 2.98 9.10
CA SER A 145 -1.74 1.70 9.70
C SER A 145 -1.86 0.51 8.74
N VAL A 146 -2.81 0.55 7.80
CA VAL A 146 -2.98 -0.49 6.77
C VAL A 146 -1.88 -0.37 5.71
N ALA A 147 -1.58 0.85 5.26
CA ALA A 147 -0.49 1.11 4.32
C ALA A 147 0.87 0.65 4.90
N GLU A 148 1.18 1.02 6.14
CA GLU A 148 2.43 0.65 6.81
C GLU A 148 2.58 -0.87 6.98
N ARG A 149 1.51 -1.55 7.45
CA ARG A 149 1.51 -3.02 7.58
C ARG A 149 1.70 -3.71 6.24
N ARG A 150 1.08 -3.17 5.18
CA ARG A 150 1.24 -3.67 3.82
C ARG A 150 2.69 -3.52 3.35
N GLY A 151 3.29 -2.34 3.49
CA GLY A 151 4.71 -2.11 3.18
C GLY A 151 5.63 -3.08 3.92
N HIS A 152 5.45 -3.26 5.23
CA HIS A 152 6.25 -4.21 6.00
C HIS A 152 6.09 -5.67 5.55
N SER A 153 4.85 -6.08 5.20
CA SER A 153 4.60 -7.43 4.68
C SER A 153 5.28 -7.69 3.33
N MET A 154 5.42 -6.63 2.52
CA MET A 154 6.08 -6.68 1.21
C MET A 154 7.59 -6.81 1.37
N ASP A 155 8.22 -6.00 2.22
CA ASP A 155 9.65 -6.09 2.53
C ASP A 155 10.07 -7.51 2.97
N LYS A 156 9.22 -8.14 3.80
CA LYS A 156 9.45 -9.52 4.24
C LYS A 156 9.39 -10.50 3.07
N ARG A 157 8.38 -10.37 2.20
CA ARG A 157 8.20 -11.26 1.04
C ARG A 157 9.37 -11.14 0.06
N ASP A 158 9.85 -9.94 -0.18
CA ASP A 158 10.96 -9.69 -1.11
C ASP A 158 12.26 -10.28 -0.57
N ARG A 159 12.51 -10.12 0.74
CA ARG A 159 13.62 -10.79 1.43
C ARG A 159 13.55 -12.31 1.27
N ASP A 160 12.36 -12.91 1.40
CA ASP A 160 12.16 -14.35 1.23
C ASP A 160 12.39 -14.79 -0.23
N ASP A 161 11.95 -14.00 -1.21
CA ASP A 161 12.16 -14.25 -2.65
C ASP A 161 13.65 -14.19 -3.01
N VAL A 162 14.38 -13.19 -2.52
CA VAL A 162 15.85 -13.10 -2.68
C VAL A 162 16.54 -14.29 -2.02
N GLY A 163 16.09 -14.69 -0.83
CA GLY A 163 16.62 -15.87 -0.13
C GLY A 163 16.39 -17.17 -0.90
N ARG A 164 15.22 -17.34 -1.55
CA ARG A 164 14.93 -18.49 -2.43
C ARG A 164 15.82 -18.47 -3.67
N ALA A 165 15.92 -17.33 -4.35
CA ALA A 165 16.75 -17.19 -5.56
C ALA A 165 18.23 -17.48 -5.27
N THR A 166 18.73 -17.02 -4.12
CA THR A 166 20.10 -17.26 -3.68
C THR A 166 20.38 -18.74 -3.45
N ARG A 167 19.45 -19.46 -2.79
CA ARG A 167 19.56 -20.92 -2.61
C ARG A 167 19.61 -21.66 -3.94
N GLN A 168 18.69 -21.35 -4.84
CA GLN A 168 18.65 -21.97 -6.16
C GLN A 168 19.92 -21.68 -6.99
N ALA A 169 20.45 -20.45 -6.90
CA ALA A 169 21.73 -20.11 -7.52
C ALA A 169 22.90 -20.93 -6.93
N GLY A 170 22.88 -21.19 -5.62
CA GLY A 170 23.83 -22.08 -4.94
C GLY A 170 23.79 -23.51 -5.47
N GLU A 171 22.58 -24.08 -5.63
CA GLU A 171 22.38 -25.41 -6.19
C GLU A 171 22.92 -25.50 -7.64
N PHE A 172 22.60 -24.52 -8.48
CA PHE A 172 23.13 -24.48 -9.85
C PHE A 172 24.66 -24.37 -9.91
N ARG A 173 25.28 -23.62 -8.99
CA ARG A 173 26.74 -23.56 -8.89
C ARG A 173 27.32 -24.93 -8.51
N ALA A 174 26.70 -25.64 -7.58
CA ALA A 174 27.12 -26.98 -7.18
C ALA A 174 27.00 -27.98 -8.35
N TYR A 175 25.87 -27.97 -9.08
CA TYR A 175 25.71 -28.79 -10.29
C TYR A 175 26.75 -28.44 -11.35
N ALA A 176 27.00 -27.16 -11.60
CA ALA A 176 28.02 -26.74 -12.56
C ALA A 176 29.43 -27.18 -12.13
N ALA A 177 29.75 -27.13 -10.83
CA ALA A 177 31.02 -27.65 -10.32
C ALA A 177 31.14 -29.16 -10.54
N GLY A 178 30.07 -29.93 -10.24
CA GLY A 178 30.00 -31.36 -10.51
C GLY A 178 30.23 -31.71 -11.98
N HIS A 179 29.57 -31.00 -12.91
CA HIS A 179 29.77 -31.19 -14.34
C HIS A 179 31.18 -30.81 -14.81
N ARG A 180 31.79 -29.76 -14.23
CA ARG A 180 33.19 -29.42 -14.53
C ARG A 180 34.15 -30.52 -14.08
N ALA A 181 33.92 -31.11 -12.90
CA ALA A 181 34.71 -32.24 -12.41
C ALA A 181 34.58 -33.46 -13.34
N GLN A 182 33.35 -33.85 -13.68
CA GLN A 182 33.11 -34.95 -14.65
C GLN A 182 33.77 -34.71 -16.00
N ALA A 183 33.73 -33.47 -16.50
CA ALA A 183 34.41 -33.11 -17.75
C ALA A 183 35.94 -33.15 -17.63
N ALA A 184 36.50 -32.87 -16.45
CA ALA A 184 37.93 -33.02 -16.20
C ALA A 184 38.33 -34.50 -16.17
N ASP A 185 37.57 -35.34 -15.48
CA ASP A 185 37.79 -36.80 -15.42
C ASP A 185 37.73 -37.42 -16.83
N ALA A 186 36.74 -37.04 -17.64
CA ALA A 186 36.62 -37.51 -19.02
C ALA A 186 37.81 -37.10 -19.90
N ARG A 187 38.39 -35.89 -19.70
CA ARG A 187 39.60 -35.46 -20.40
C ARG A 187 40.82 -36.25 -19.96
N ALA A 188 40.97 -36.48 -18.65
CA ALA A 188 42.06 -37.29 -18.10
C ALA A 188 42.01 -38.73 -18.62
N GLU A 189 40.81 -39.34 -18.64
CA GLU A 189 40.63 -40.69 -19.18
C GLU A 189 40.97 -40.75 -20.68
N LYS A 190 40.53 -39.75 -21.47
CA LYS A 190 40.89 -39.67 -22.90
C LYS A 190 42.41 -39.58 -23.09
N ALA A 191 43.10 -38.79 -22.28
CA ALA A 191 44.56 -38.68 -22.34
C ALA A 191 45.25 -40.02 -21.99
N LEU A 192 44.79 -40.71 -20.95
CA LEU A 192 45.31 -42.04 -20.60
C LEU A 192 45.13 -43.05 -21.74
N ARG A 193 43.95 -43.07 -22.35
CA ARG A 193 43.65 -43.95 -23.50
C ARG A 193 44.56 -43.65 -24.69
N ALA A 194 44.87 -42.38 -24.96
CA ALA A 194 45.82 -41.99 -26.00
C ALA A 194 47.23 -42.55 -25.70
N THR A 195 47.69 -42.43 -24.45
CA THR A 195 48.97 -43.00 -24.02
C THR A 195 49.00 -44.53 -24.14
N ILE A 196 47.90 -45.22 -23.83
CA ILE A 196 47.80 -46.68 -23.99
C ILE A 196 47.83 -47.06 -25.48
N ALA A 197 47.13 -46.32 -26.35
CA ALA A 197 47.17 -46.55 -27.79
C ALA A 197 48.59 -46.41 -28.37
N GLU A 198 49.36 -45.44 -27.88
CA GLU A 198 50.75 -45.20 -28.31
C GLU A 198 51.71 -46.29 -27.81
N LYS A 199 51.61 -46.69 -26.53
CA LYS A 199 52.58 -47.61 -25.90
C LYS A 199 52.21 -49.09 -26.05
N HIS A 200 50.92 -49.40 -26.17
CA HIS A 200 50.37 -50.76 -26.13
C HIS A 200 49.20 -50.93 -27.12
N PRO A 201 49.46 -50.92 -28.44
CA PRO A 201 48.41 -50.92 -29.47
C PRO A 201 47.48 -52.14 -29.39
N GLU A 202 48.03 -53.34 -29.14
CA GLU A 202 47.22 -54.56 -29.03
C GLU A 202 46.25 -54.55 -27.84
N LEU A 203 46.64 -53.92 -26.73
CA LEU A 203 45.75 -53.75 -25.57
C LEU A 203 44.65 -52.73 -25.86
N TYR A 204 44.97 -51.67 -26.59
CA TYR A 204 44.00 -50.66 -27.00
C TYR A 204 42.91 -51.25 -27.91
N ASP A 205 43.26 -52.06 -28.90
CA ASP A 205 42.29 -52.68 -29.82
C ASP A 205 41.29 -53.60 -29.09
N ARG A 206 41.78 -54.37 -28.10
CA ARG A 206 40.93 -55.20 -27.24
C ARG A 206 39.99 -54.35 -26.39
N GLU A 207 40.48 -53.25 -25.81
CA GLU A 207 39.69 -52.33 -24.99
C GLU A 207 38.59 -51.64 -25.80
N VAL A 208 38.91 -51.14 -26.99
CA VAL A 208 37.94 -50.49 -27.89
C VAL A 208 36.85 -51.47 -28.31
N THR A 209 37.24 -52.70 -28.64
CA THR A 209 36.29 -53.76 -29.01
C THR A 209 35.37 -54.11 -27.83
N GLY A 210 35.93 -54.27 -26.63
CA GLY A 210 35.17 -54.53 -25.41
C GLY A 210 34.21 -53.40 -25.04
N ARG A 211 34.59 -52.14 -25.28
CA ARG A 211 33.66 -51.01 -25.06
C ARG A 211 32.53 -50.95 -26.06
N ARG A 212 32.81 -51.22 -27.34
CA ARG A 212 31.76 -51.27 -28.38
C ARG A 212 30.71 -52.33 -28.04
N SER A 213 31.15 -53.53 -27.65
CA SER A 213 30.21 -54.59 -27.26
C SER A 213 29.42 -54.24 -26.01
N PHE A 214 30.04 -53.62 -24.99
CA PHE A 214 29.35 -53.15 -23.80
C PHE A 214 28.31 -52.05 -24.10
N GLN A 215 28.65 -51.07 -24.93
CA GLN A 215 27.72 -50.01 -25.33
C GLN A 215 26.52 -50.56 -26.09
N GLN A 216 26.74 -51.50 -27.02
CA GLN A 216 25.68 -52.18 -27.75
C GLN A 216 24.76 -52.98 -26.80
N ALA A 217 25.34 -53.71 -25.84
CA ALA A 217 24.56 -54.43 -24.83
C ALA A 217 23.71 -53.49 -23.95
N ARG A 218 24.27 -52.34 -23.54
CA ARG A 218 23.55 -51.35 -22.73
C ARG A 218 22.40 -50.68 -23.52
N GLN A 219 22.63 -50.34 -24.78
CA GLN A 219 21.58 -49.78 -25.66
C GLN A 219 20.46 -50.79 -25.92
N ALA A 220 20.81 -52.06 -26.13
CA ALA A 220 19.83 -53.15 -26.29
C ALA A 220 18.96 -53.31 -25.03
N GLN A 221 19.58 -53.26 -23.83
CA GLN A 221 18.86 -53.32 -22.56
C GLN A 221 17.94 -52.11 -22.34
N GLN A 222 18.42 -50.89 -22.59
CA GLN A 222 17.58 -49.68 -22.49
C GLN A 222 16.39 -49.73 -23.46
N THR A 223 16.62 -50.17 -24.70
CA THR A 223 15.56 -50.32 -25.70
C THR A 223 14.54 -51.39 -25.29
N ALA A 224 14.98 -52.50 -24.73
CA ALA A 224 14.11 -53.55 -24.21
C ALA A 224 13.26 -53.05 -23.02
N GLN A 225 13.86 -52.32 -22.08
CA GLN A 225 13.16 -51.71 -20.94
C GLN A 225 12.13 -50.66 -21.38
N HIS A 226 12.48 -49.80 -22.35
CA HIS A 226 11.54 -48.84 -22.94
C HIS A 226 10.38 -49.53 -23.67
N ARG A 227 10.63 -50.63 -24.40
CA ARG A 227 9.56 -51.43 -25.04
C ARG A 227 8.64 -52.09 -24.02
N GLN A 228 9.18 -52.63 -22.92
CA GLN A 228 8.38 -53.22 -21.84
C GLN A 228 7.55 -52.17 -21.10
N ALA A 229 8.11 -50.99 -20.83
CA ALA A 229 7.39 -49.87 -20.22
C ALA A 229 6.27 -49.33 -21.12
N ALA A 230 6.49 -49.27 -22.45
CA ALA A 230 5.46 -48.87 -23.41
C ALA A 230 4.34 -49.92 -23.58
N ALA A 231 4.66 -51.22 -23.44
CA ALA A 231 3.66 -52.30 -23.50
C ALA A 231 2.72 -52.31 -22.27
N HIS A 232 3.20 -51.88 -21.11
CA HIS A 232 2.39 -51.75 -19.89
C HIS A 232 1.41 -50.56 -19.88
N LEU A 233 1.53 -49.62 -20.81
CA LEU A 233 0.66 -48.43 -20.92
C LEU A 233 -0.48 -48.57 -21.94
N GLN A 234 -0.71 -49.74 -22.55
CA GLN A 234 -1.89 -49.93 -23.40
C GLN A 234 -3.17 -50.09 -22.56
N PRO A 235 -4.15 -49.18 -22.62
CA PRO A 235 -5.44 -49.38 -21.96
C PRO A 235 -6.18 -50.52 -22.67
N LYS A 236 -6.58 -51.54 -21.91
CA LYS A 236 -7.53 -52.57 -22.36
C LYS A 236 -8.81 -51.87 -22.82
N ARG A 237 -8.99 -51.68 -24.13
CA ARG A 237 -10.29 -51.29 -24.70
C ARG A 237 -11.29 -52.39 -24.34
N SER A 238 -12.23 -52.06 -23.45
CA SER A 238 -13.38 -52.91 -23.18
C SER A 238 -14.17 -53.05 -24.48
N ARG A 239 -14.29 -54.30 -24.96
CA ARG A 239 -15.28 -54.63 -25.98
C ARG A 239 -16.66 -54.54 -25.30
N GLY A 240 -17.35 -53.42 -25.50
CA GLY A 240 -18.80 -53.39 -25.39
C GLY A 240 -19.37 -54.35 -26.43
N ARG A 241 -19.98 -55.44 -25.97
CA ARG A 241 -20.82 -56.31 -26.79
C ARG A 241 -22.25 -55.85 -26.59
N GLY A 242 -22.81 -55.20 -27.61
CA GLY A 242 -24.23 -54.93 -27.72
C GLY A 242 -25.00 -56.19 -28.12
N LEU A 243 -26.29 -56.12 -27.77
CA LEU A 243 -27.41 -57.02 -28.08
C LEU A 243 -27.44 -58.35 -27.33
#